data_AF-A0A521YFF7-F1
#
_entry.id   AF-A0A521YFF7-F1
#
_cell.length_a   1.000
_cell.length_b   1.000
_cell.length_c   1.000
_cell.angle_alpha   90.00
_cell.angle_beta   90.00
_cell.angle_gamma   90.00
#
_symmetry.space_group_name_H-M   'P 1'
#
loop_
_entity.id
_entity.type
_entity.pdbx_description
1 polymer ?
#
loop_
_entity_poly.entity_id
_entity_poly.type
_entity_poly.pdbx_seq_one_letter_code
_entity_poly.pdbx_strand_id
1 'polypeptide(L)'
;MSNEPDTSHPPAGHGGRESGMPAVAGILGAILGVVAVLIATVALISSGRDSGEDSGAGAEKAGAPARSKTFEVELGDFFVHPENLAVEPDTAVTLTVTNTGGIAHDLSVKGGGKTPLLNPGEHATLKLENVEGRVDLFCSVPGHADAGMRAAIAVTPGSTTPAAAKHKMTSEEMDKSYLAGVQAFPAKTKGQGNVDLQPLLQDGFKVFDLTADEIEWEVAPNDVRRGMAYNGMIPGPAIRVNVGDKIRVVLHNKLDESTAIHFHGMTVPNAQDGVPGITQPLVKPGESFTYEFTVRNSGSNMYHSHMNGATQIPAGLLGALVVADPSDAKVDHDELMILNDGPLGYTLNGKGFPATQPIVVKRGERVRVRYMNEGLQIHPMHLHGMVQTVITKDGHPLPQPYIADTVLVAPGERVDVIVEATEVGAWAYHCHILTHAETEAGMFGMVTAMIVQ
;
A
#
# COMPACT_ATOMS: atom_id res chain seq x y z
N MET A 1 -12.75 -55.05 36.40
CA MET A 1 -12.96 -56.44 35.95
C MET A 1 -13.47 -56.37 34.52
N SER A 2 -12.84 -57.16 33.67
CA SER A 2 -12.89 -57.23 32.22
C SER A 2 -14.30 -57.43 31.63
N ASN A 3 -14.56 -56.75 30.50
CA ASN A 3 -15.53 -57.21 29.50
C ASN A 3 -14.79 -57.40 28.16
N GLU A 4 -14.73 -58.65 27.74
CA GLU A 4 -14.55 -59.18 26.39
C GLU A 4 -15.97 -59.54 25.83
N PRO A 5 -16.22 -60.11 24.62
CA PRO A 5 -15.38 -60.35 23.43
C PRO A 5 -16.14 -60.17 22.06
N ASP A 6 -15.45 -60.54 20.95
CA ASP A 6 -15.94 -61.29 19.75
C ASP A 6 -17.00 -60.67 18.78
N THR A 7 -17.10 -60.96 17.47
CA THR A 7 -16.61 -62.04 16.59
C THR A 7 -16.89 -61.66 15.10
N SER A 8 -16.10 -62.25 14.18
CA SER A 8 -16.45 -62.85 12.86
C SER A 8 -17.03 -62.05 11.66
N HIS A 9 -16.16 -61.77 10.65
CA HIS A 9 -16.07 -62.32 9.26
C HIS A 9 -17.31 -62.87 8.48
N PRO A 10 -17.28 -63.12 7.12
CA PRO A 10 -16.58 -62.56 5.93
C PRO A 10 -17.50 -62.49 4.62
N PRO A 11 -17.11 -62.80 3.33
CA PRO A 11 -16.96 -61.82 2.23
C PRO A 11 -17.59 -62.19 0.84
N ALA A 12 -17.09 -61.54 -0.24
CA ALA A 12 -17.18 -61.82 -1.71
C ALA A 12 -18.37 -61.19 -2.47
N GLY A 13 -18.24 -60.63 -3.70
CA GLY A 13 -17.15 -60.68 -4.67
C GLY A 13 -17.40 -59.78 -5.90
N HIS A 14 -16.53 -59.99 -6.90
CA HIS A 14 -16.24 -59.21 -8.13
C HIS A 14 -17.38 -58.77 -9.06
N GLY A 15 -17.09 -57.68 -9.80
CA GLY A 15 -17.71 -57.38 -11.10
C GLY A 15 -17.07 -56.17 -11.77
N GLY A 16 -16.04 -56.38 -12.60
CA GLY A 16 -15.47 -55.33 -13.44
C GLY A 16 -16.34 -55.02 -14.66
N ARG A 17 -16.21 -53.80 -15.19
CA ARG A 17 -16.47 -53.52 -16.60
C ARG A 17 -15.78 -52.24 -17.07
N GLU A 18 -14.83 -52.44 -17.95
CA GLU A 18 -14.25 -51.43 -18.85
C GLU A 18 -15.26 -51.06 -19.95
N SER A 19 -15.28 -49.78 -20.31
CA SER A 19 -15.67 -49.24 -21.64
C SER A 19 -15.30 -47.75 -21.59
N GLY A 20 -14.47 -47.16 -22.44
CA GLY A 20 -14.19 -47.42 -23.85
C GLY A 20 -14.26 -46.06 -24.54
N MET A 21 -13.11 -45.43 -24.78
CA MET A 21 -13.00 -44.23 -25.61
C MET A 21 -13.30 -44.59 -27.08
N PRO A 22 -13.84 -43.66 -27.89
CA PRO A 22 -13.54 -43.65 -29.31
C PRO A 22 -12.62 -42.48 -29.64
N ALA A 23 -11.46 -42.82 -30.19
CA ALA A 23 -10.71 -41.95 -31.08
C ALA A 23 -11.38 -41.95 -32.46
N VAL A 24 -11.53 -40.78 -33.08
CA VAL A 24 -11.68 -40.67 -34.54
C VAL A 24 -10.69 -39.61 -35.02
N ALA A 25 -9.72 -40.09 -35.80
CA ALA A 25 -8.73 -39.28 -36.48
C ALA A 25 -9.22 -38.89 -37.88
N GLY A 26 -8.80 -37.69 -38.32
CA GLY A 26 -8.53 -37.36 -39.72
C GLY A 26 -9.63 -36.58 -40.46
N ILE A 27 -9.30 -35.35 -40.86
CA ILE A 27 -9.09 -34.96 -42.27
C ILE A 27 -8.36 -33.60 -42.31
N LEU A 28 -7.19 -33.62 -42.96
CA LEU A 28 -6.43 -32.46 -43.44
C LEU A 28 -7.17 -31.81 -44.62
N GLY A 29 -7.12 -30.48 -44.74
CA GLY A 29 -7.33 -29.84 -46.05
C GLY A 29 -7.66 -28.35 -46.04
N ALA A 30 -6.65 -27.53 -46.38
CA ALA A 30 -6.70 -26.19 -47.01
C ALA A 30 -7.50 -25.08 -46.28
N ILE A 31 -6.95 -23.89 -46.06
CA ILE A 31 -6.90 -22.83 -47.09
C ILE A 31 -5.76 -21.85 -46.80
N LEU A 32 -4.93 -21.67 -47.83
CA LEU A 32 -3.94 -20.61 -48.03
C LEU A 32 -4.56 -19.56 -48.97
N GLY A 33 -4.25 -18.28 -48.73
CA GLY A 33 -4.50 -17.17 -49.66
C GLY A 33 -5.63 -16.24 -49.21
N VAL A 34 -5.61 -14.91 -49.37
CA VAL A 34 -4.75 -13.95 -50.08
C VAL A 34 -5.13 -12.57 -49.49
N VAL A 35 -4.19 -11.71 -49.12
CA VAL A 35 -4.41 -10.24 -49.23
C VAL A 35 -3.14 -9.60 -49.75
N ALA A 36 -3.19 -9.22 -51.02
CA ALA A 36 -2.19 -8.43 -51.71
C ALA A 36 -2.61 -6.95 -51.75
N VAL A 37 -1.62 -6.09 -51.49
CA VAL A 37 -1.31 -4.82 -52.18
C VAL A 37 -2.45 -3.85 -52.51
N LEU A 38 -2.34 -2.61 -52.00
CA LEU A 38 -2.67 -1.40 -52.76
C LEU A 38 -1.81 -0.20 -52.28
N ILE A 39 -0.79 0.12 -53.07
CA ILE A 39 -0.14 1.44 -53.12
C ILE A 39 -0.49 2.01 -54.51
N ALA A 40 -1.15 3.18 -54.56
CA ALA A 40 -1.09 4.11 -55.69
C ALA A 40 -1.62 5.51 -55.32
N THR A 41 -0.65 6.41 -55.13
CA THR A 41 -0.60 7.85 -55.49
C THR A 41 -1.80 8.53 -56.14
N VAL A 42 -2.14 9.73 -55.65
CA VAL A 42 -2.42 10.93 -56.47
C VAL A 42 -1.72 12.14 -55.86
N ALA A 43 -0.84 12.75 -56.65
CA ALA A 43 -0.34 14.12 -56.47
C ALA A 43 -0.88 14.95 -57.64
N LEU A 44 -1.19 16.23 -57.41
CA LEU A 44 -0.82 17.40 -58.25
C LEU A 44 -1.61 18.68 -57.87
N ILE A 45 -0.85 19.66 -57.36
CA ILE A 45 -0.75 21.07 -57.77
C ILE A 45 -2.00 21.96 -57.83
N SER A 46 -1.99 23.03 -57.02
CA SER A 46 -2.16 24.39 -57.56
C SER A 46 -1.40 25.43 -56.72
N SER A 47 -0.31 25.94 -57.29
CA SER A 47 0.33 27.21 -56.92
C SER A 47 -0.45 28.39 -57.52
N GLY A 48 -0.76 29.39 -56.71
CA GLY A 48 -1.20 30.72 -57.16
C GLY A 48 -0.39 31.79 -56.42
N ARG A 49 0.25 32.66 -57.18
CA ARG A 49 1.08 33.80 -56.75
C ARG A 49 0.47 35.08 -57.34
N ASP A 50 0.87 36.21 -56.75
CA ASP A 50 0.65 37.63 -57.08
C ASP A 50 -0.63 38.26 -56.51
N SER A 51 -0.66 39.51 -56.03
CA SER A 51 0.33 40.55 -55.72
C SER A 51 -0.46 41.77 -55.21
N GLY A 52 0.10 42.59 -54.32
CA GLY A 52 -0.15 44.05 -54.33
C GLY A 52 -1.09 44.65 -53.28
N GLU A 53 -0.46 45.41 -52.38
CA GLU A 53 -0.83 46.73 -51.87
C GLU A 53 -1.74 46.95 -50.65
N ASP A 54 -1.38 48.05 -50.00
CA ASP A 54 -1.44 48.49 -48.62
C ASP A 54 -2.74 49.27 -48.31
N SER A 55 -3.27 49.13 -47.09
CA SER A 55 -3.78 50.26 -46.31
C SER A 55 -4.50 49.83 -45.02
N GLY A 56 -4.19 50.54 -43.92
CA GLY A 56 -5.23 51.00 -43.00
C GLY A 56 -5.37 50.26 -41.68
N ALA A 57 -4.49 50.63 -40.74
CA ALA A 57 -4.65 50.61 -39.28
C ALA A 57 -6.04 50.27 -38.70
N GLY A 58 -6.09 49.16 -37.97
CA GLY A 58 -7.03 48.88 -36.89
C GLY A 58 -6.28 48.11 -35.80
N ALA A 59 -5.74 48.81 -34.81
CA ALA A 59 -5.07 48.19 -33.68
C ALA A 59 -6.11 47.60 -32.72
N GLU A 60 -6.58 46.38 -33.01
CA GLU A 60 -7.06 45.48 -31.97
C GLU A 60 -5.85 44.96 -31.20
N LYS A 61 -5.90 45.09 -29.87
CA LYS A 61 -4.94 44.43 -28.97
C LYS A 61 -5.00 42.94 -29.26
N ALA A 62 -4.01 42.41 -29.97
CA ALA A 62 -3.75 40.98 -30.02
C ALA A 62 -3.53 40.50 -28.58
N GLY A 63 -4.50 39.77 -28.04
CA GLY A 63 -4.32 39.02 -26.79
C GLY A 63 -3.10 38.12 -26.95
N ALA A 64 -2.27 38.05 -25.91
CA ALA A 64 -1.18 37.09 -25.86
C ALA A 64 -1.73 35.68 -26.19
N PRO A 65 -0.98 34.83 -26.91
CA PRO A 65 -1.45 33.48 -27.21
C PRO A 65 -1.80 32.76 -25.90
N ALA A 66 -2.99 32.16 -25.84
CA ALA A 66 -3.43 31.37 -24.69
C ALA A 66 -2.34 30.33 -24.38
N ARG A 67 -1.81 30.38 -23.15
CA ARG A 67 -0.80 29.39 -22.73
C ARG A 67 -1.50 28.04 -22.69
N SER A 68 -0.83 26.97 -23.13
CA SER A 68 -1.35 25.61 -22.96
C SER A 68 -0.28 24.71 -22.37
N LYS A 69 -0.69 23.80 -21.49
CA LYS A 69 0.20 22.82 -20.85
C LYS A 69 -0.48 21.46 -20.82
N THR A 70 0.29 20.43 -21.15
CA THR A 70 -0.18 19.03 -21.09
C THR A 70 0.52 18.34 -19.92
N PHE A 71 -0.24 17.56 -19.15
CA PHE A 71 0.28 16.68 -18.10
C PHE A 71 -0.10 15.24 -18.43
N GLU A 72 0.84 14.34 -18.19
CA GLU A 72 0.55 12.91 -18.11
C GLU A 72 0.13 12.60 -16.67
N VAL A 73 -1.00 11.92 -16.50
CA VAL A 73 -1.57 11.55 -15.21
C VAL A 73 -1.79 10.04 -15.19
N GLU A 74 -1.21 9.39 -14.20
CA GLU A 74 -1.34 7.97 -13.92
C GLU A 74 -2.40 7.74 -12.85
N LEU A 75 -3.33 6.83 -13.14
CA LEU A 75 -4.28 6.30 -12.17
C LEU A 75 -3.84 4.89 -11.81
N GLY A 76 -3.42 4.68 -10.58
CA GLY A 76 -3.22 3.35 -10.04
C GLY A 76 -4.22 3.04 -8.94
N ASP A 77 -4.13 1.85 -8.38
CA ASP A 77 -5.09 1.40 -7.36
C ASP A 77 -4.99 2.28 -6.12
N PHE A 78 -5.98 3.15 -5.98
CA PHE A 78 -6.14 4.13 -4.90
C PHE A 78 -5.16 5.31 -4.89
N PHE A 79 -4.47 5.60 -6.01
CA PHE A 79 -3.65 6.82 -6.15
C PHE A 79 -3.83 7.53 -7.50
N VAL A 80 -3.50 8.82 -7.53
CA VAL A 80 -3.35 9.63 -8.76
C VAL A 80 -1.94 10.22 -8.76
N HIS A 81 -1.15 9.99 -9.80
CA HIS A 81 0.22 10.49 -9.91
C HIS A 81 0.44 11.30 -11.20
N PRO A 82 1.09 12.48 -11.14
CA PRO A 82 1.39 13.24 -9.92
C PRO A 82 0.10 13.78 -9.27
N GLU A 83 0.07 13.79 -7.94
CA GLU A 83 -1.06 14.29 -7.16
C GLU A 83 -1.10 15.83 -7.04
N ASN A 84 0.04 16.50 -7.30
CA ASN A 84 0.16 17.95 -7.26
C ASN A 84 0.69 18.47 -8.60
N LEU A 85 -0.15 19.21 -9.32
CA LEU A 85 0.12 19.80 -10.62
C LEU A 85 0.18 21.33 -10.50
N ALA A 86 1.07 21.98 -11.25
CA ALA A 86 1.24 23.44 -11.19
C ALA A 86 1.23 24.09 -12.59
N VAL A 87 0.46 25.17 -12.74
CA VAL A 87 0.33 25.94 -13.98
C VAL A 87 0.40 27.43 -13.73
N GLU A 88 0.80 28.20 -14.75
CA GLU A 88 0.68 29.66 -14.72
C GLU A 88 -0.79 30.10 -14.84
N PRO A 89 -1.12 31.32 -14.40
CA PRO A 89 -2.39 31.95 -14.75
C PRO A 89 -2.64 31.93 -16.27
N ASP A 90 -3.91 31.85 -16.66
CA ASP A 90 -4.38 31.87 -18.05
C ASP A 90 -3.79 30.73 -18.93
N THR A 91 -3.59 29.54 -18.32
CA THR A 91 -3.09 28.33 -19.01
C THR A 91 -4.21 27.31 -19.22
N ALA A 92 -4.49 26.96 -20.47
CA ALA A 92 -5.31 25.82 -20.83
C ALA A 92 -4.58 24.51 -20.50
N VAL A 93 -5.22 23.60 -19.78
CA VAL A 93 -4.62 22.34 -19.32
C VAL A 93 -5.19 21.16 -20.07
N THR A 94 -4.32 20.28 -20.55
CA THR A 94 -4.70 18.97 -21.08
C THR A 94 -4.10 17.90 -20.18
N LEU A 95 -4.92 16.97 -19.68
CA LEU A 95 -4.47 15.80 -18.93
C LEU A 95 -4.57 14.58 -19.83
N THR A 96 -3.46 13.94 -20.14
CA THR A 96 -3.42 12.59 -20.71
C THR A 96 -3.46 11.60 -19.55
N VAL A 97 -4.58 10.95 -19.36
CA VAL A 97 -4.85 10.08 -18.22
C VAL A 97 -4.67 8.62 -18.64
N THR A 98 -3.83 7.87 -17.95
CA THR A 98 -3.61 6.44 -18.18
C THR A 98 -3.92 5.65 -16.91
N ASN A 99 -4.70 4.57 -17.04
CA ASN A 99 -4.88 3.64 -15.94
C ASN A 99 -3.77 2.58 -15.96
N THR A 100 -2.92 2.56 -14.94
CA THR A 100 -1.85 1.56 -14.73
C THR A 100 -2.17 0.58 -13.60
N GLY A 101 -3.27 0.82 -12.85
CA GLY A 101 -3.74 -0.03 -11.78
C GLY A 101 -4.45 -1.31 -12.26
N GLY A 102 -4.79 -2.18 -11.32
CA GLY A 102 -5.48 -3.44 -11.54
C GLY A 102 -7.00 -3.33 -11.63
N ILE A 103 -7.59 -2.21 -11.19
CA ILE A 103 -9.04 -1.95 -11.27
C ILE A 103 -9.37 -0.71 -12.11
N ALA A 104 -10.65 -0.55 -12.47
CA ALA A 104 -11.08 0.53 -13.35
C ALA A 104 -11.15 1.88 -12.62
N HIS A 105 -10.68 2.95 -13.26
CA HIS A 105 -10.58 4.29 -12.69
C HIS A 105 -11.03 5.37 -13.68
N ASP A 106 -11.58 6.48 -13.18
CA ASP A 106 -11.70 7.72 -13.93
C ASP A 106 -10.93 8.87 -13.26
N LEU A 107 -10.76 9.98 -13.98
CA LEU A 107 -10.29 11.23 -13.43
C LEU A 107 -11.34 12.32 -13.67
N SER A 108 -11.87 12.85 -12.58
CA SER A 108 -12.97 13.80 -12.53
C SER A 108 -12.53 15.11 -11.89
N VAL A 109 -13.04 16.24 -12.40
CA VAL A 109 -12.83 17.57 -11.80
C VAL A 109 -14.02 17.92 -10.91
N LYS A 110 -13.77 18.45 -9.71
CA LYS A 110 -14.84 18.88 -8.80
C LYS A 110 -15.66 20.01 -9.44
N GLY A 111 -16.91 19.72 -9.81
CA GLY A 111 -17.79 20.67 -10.49
C GLY A 111 -17.53 20.85 -11.99
N GLY A 112 -16.77 19.95 -12.62
CA GLY A 112 -16.35 20.04 -14.02
C GLY A 112 -16.44 18.74 -14.82
N GLY A 113 -15.61 18.65 -15.87
CA GLY A 113 -15.53 17.49 -16.77
C GLY A 113 -14.81 16.27 -16.16
N LYS A 114 -14.94 15.12 -16.83
CA LYS A 114 -14.30 13.86 -16.44
C LYS A 114 -13.87 13.03 -17.65
N THR A 115 -12.93 12.12 -17.44
CA THR A 115 -12.64 11.05 -18.41
C THR A 115 -13.76 9.99 -18.42
N PRO A 116 -13.82 9.12 -19.45
CA PRO A 116 -14.48 7.82 -19.32
C PRO A 116 -13.89 7.01 -18.17
N LEU A 117 -14.61 5.98 -17.74
CA LEU A 117 -14.05 4.95 -16.87
C LEU A 117 -13.05 4.13 -17.70
N LEU A 118 -11.80 4.12 -17.27
CA LEU A 118 -10.67 3.47 -17.93
C LEU A 118 -10.42 2.12 -17.28
N ASN A 119 -10.46 1.04 -18.05
CA ASN A 119 -9.97 -0.27 -17.62
C ASN A 119 -8.43 -0.28 -17.51
N PRO A 120 -7.82 -1.28 -16.84
CA PRO A 120 -6.36 -1.42 -16.80
C PRO A 120 -5.71 -1.32 -18.18
N GLY A 121 -4.73 -0.41 -18.31
CA GLY A 121 -4.01 -0.13 -19.56
C GLY A 121 -4.70 0.83 -20.53
N GLU A 122 -5.94 1.27 -20.26
CA GLU A 122 -6.64 2.26 -21.09
C GLU A 122 -6.20 3.70 -20.78
N HIS A 123 -6.40 4.58 -21.76
CA HIS A 123 -6.05 6.00 -21.66
C HIS A 123 -7.15 6.90 -22.24
N ALA A 124 -7.25 8.12 -21.71
CA ALA A 124 -8.14 9.16 -22.20
C ALA A 124 -7.54 10.54 -21.99
N THR A 125 -8.14 11.56 -22.61
CA THR A 125 -7.71 12.95 -22.44
C THR A 125 -8.81 13.77 -21.77
N LEU A 126 -8.45 14.58 -20.77
CA LEU A 126 -9.31 15.57 -20.13
C LEU A 126 -8.77 16.97 -20.37
N LYS A 127 -9.53 17.85 -21.02
CA LYS A 127 -9.14 19.24 -21.31
C LYS A 127 -9.86 20.21 -20.40
N LEU A 128 -9.13 21.19 -19.88
CA LEU A 128 -9.58 22.26 -18.99
C LEU A 128 -9.19 23.60 -19.62
N GLU A 129 -10.15 24.38 -20.10
CA GLU A 129 -9.85 25.57 -20.92
C GLU A 129 -9.37 26.77 -20.10
N ASN A 130 -9.86 26.94 -18.86
CA ASN A 130 -9.51 28.08 -17.99
C ASN A 130 -9.34 27.61 -16.53
N VAL A 131 -8.13 27.17 -16.17
CA VAL A 131 -7.81 26.79 -14.80
C VAL A 131 -7.52 28.06 -14.00
N GLU A 132 -8.44 28.42 -13.10
CA GLU A 132 -8.28 29.54 -12.16
C GLU A 132 -8.18 29.00 -10.73
N GLY A 133 -7.24 29.51 -9.94
CA GLY A 133 -7.06 29.11 -8.54
C GLY A 133 -6.60 27.65 -8.38
N ARG A 134 -7.26 26.90 -7.47
CA ARG A 134 -7.00 25.48 -7.23
C ARG A 134 -8.14 24.66 -7.83
N VAL A 135 -7.79 23.69 -8.67
CA VAL A 135 -8.73 22.73 -9.26
C VAL A 135 -8.49 21.36 -8.67
N ASP A 136 -9.45 20.85 -7.90
CA ASP A 136 -9.38 19.51 -7.33
C ASP A 136 -9.81 18.45 -8.34
N LEU A 137 -8.99 17.42 -8.47
CA LEU A 137 -9.20 16.23 -9.28
C LEU A 137 -9.43 15.02 -8.35
N PHE A 138 -10.26 14.07 -8.77
CA PHE A 138 -10.53 12.85 -8.00
C PHE A 138 -11.05 11.71 -8.87
N CYS A 139 -10.93 10.47 -8.40
CA CYS A 139 -11.62 9.34 -9.02
C CYS A 139 -13.07 9.25 -8.52
N SER A 140 -14.04 9.22 -9.43
CA SER A 140 -15.47 9.19 -9.07
C SER A 140 -16.02 7.80 -8.73
N VAL A 141 -15.21 6.76 -8.92
CA VAL A 141 -15.57 5.40 -8.50
C VAL A 141 -15.79 5.37 -6.97
N PRO A 142 -16.92 4.82 -6.48
CA PRO A 142 -17.25 4.87 -5.05
C PRO A 142 -16.10 4.36 -4.17
N GLY A 143 -15.72 5.16 -3.18
CA GLY A 143 -14.64 4.86 -2.23
C GLY A 143 -13.22 5.16 -2.73
N HIS A 144 -12.99 5.32 -4.03
CA HIS A 144 -11.63 5.50 -4.56
C HIS A 144 -11.01 6.85 -4.18
N ALA A 145 -11.77 7.94 -4.27
CA ALA A 145 -11.29 9.24 -3.82
C ALA A 145 -11.02 9.28 -2.31
N ASP A 146 -11.80 8.58 -1.51
CA ASP A 146 -11.65 8.53 -0.05
C ASP A 146 -10.50 7.60 0.38
N ALA A 147 -10.15 6.65 -0.48
CA ALA A 147 -8.97 5.79 -0.36
C ALA A 147 -7.67 6.46 -0.87
N GLY A 148 -7.73 7.67 -1.44
CA GLY A 148 -6.53 8.44 -1.81
C GLY A 148 -6.46 8.89 -3.27
N MET A 149 -7.41 8.53 -4.14
CA MET A 149 -7.41 8.98 -5.54
C MET A 149 -7.85 10.44 -5.68
N ARG A 150 -7.00 11.35 -5.23
CA ARG A 150 -7.17 12.80 -5.29
C ARG A 150 -5.91 13.43 -5.83
N ALA A 151 -6.07 14.46 -6.63
CA ALA A 151 -4.99 15.31 -7.09
C ALA A 151 -5.47 16.76 -7.15
N ALA A 152 -4.57 17.71 -7.34
CA ALA A 152 -4.95 19.10 -7.53
C ALA A 152 -4.05 19.80 -8.55
N ILE A 153 -4.62 20.70 -9.33
CA ILE A 153 -3.90 21.67 -10.15
C ILE A 153 -3.93 23.01 -9.41
N ALA A 154 -2.77 23.57 -9.10
CA ALA A 154 -2.63 24.89 -8.50
C ALA A 154 -2.10 25.90 -9.53
N VAL A 155 -2.74 27.07 -9.60
CA VAL A 155 -2.25 28.21 -10.39
C VAL A 155 -1.19 28.98 -9.58
N THR A 156 0.06 29.02 -10.07
CA THR A 156 1.19 29.71 -9.42
C THR A 156 1.95 30.60 -10.44
N PRO A 157 2.21 31.89 -10.14
CA PRO A 157 3.01 32.76 -11.00
C PRO A 157 4.51 32.41 -10.94
N GLY A 158 5.14 32.07 -12.07
CA GLY A 158 6.60 31.81 -12.21
C GLY A 158 7.04 30.34 -12.39
N SER A 159 6.11 29.39 -12.38
CA SER A 159 6.26 27.98 -12.75
C SER A 159 6.52 27.77 -14.26
N THR A 160 7.78 27.88 -14.69
CA THR A 160 8.26 27.14 -15.87
C THR A 160 8.60 25.71 -15.46
N THR A 161 7.60 24.84 -15.31
CA THR A 161 7.86 23.40 -15.47
C THR A 161 7.70 23.09 -16.95
N PRO A 162 8.76 22.71 -17.67
CA PRO A 162 8.60 22.08 -18.98
C PRO A 162 7.64 20.90 -18.83
N ALA A 163 6.74 20.72 -19.79
CA ALA A 163 6.11 19.43 -19.97
C ALA A 163 7.25 18.43 -20.15
N ALA A 164 7.49 17.59 -19.13
CA ALA A 164 8.50 16.57 -19.21
C ALA A 164 8.08 15.63 -20.35
N ALA A 165 8.70 15.79 -21.52
CA ALA A 165 8.86 14.66 -22.41
C ALA A 165 9.38 13.52 -21.52
N LYS A 166 8.79 12.32 -21.63
CA LYS A 166 9.30 11.12 -20.96
C LYS A 166 10.77 10.98 -21.36
N HIS A 167 11.65 11.53 -20.55
CA HIS A 167 13.06 11.22 -20.59
C HIS A 167 13.12 9.83 -19.98
N LYS A 168 12.94 8.83 -20.84
CA LYS A 168 13.20 7.46 -20.45
C LYS A 168 14.64 7.45 -19.96
N MET A 169 14.83 7.09 -18.70
CA MET A 169 16.16 7.07 -18.12
C MET A 169 17.05 6.20 -19.00
N THR A 170 18.20 6.73 -19.36
CA THR A 170 19.26 5.93 -19.98
C THR A 170 19.71 4.86 -18.99
N SER A 171 20.34 3.78 -19.47
CA SER A 171 20.90 2.75 -18.58
C SER A 171 21.82 3.34 -17.52
N GLU A 172 22.67 4.31 -17.91
CA GLU A 172 23.61 4.98 -17.02
C GLU A 172 22.90 5.80 -15.92
N GLU A 173 21.77 6.44 -16.25
CA GLU A 173 20.95 7.17 -15.28
C GLU A 173 20.22 6.22 -14.33
N MET A 174 19.69 5.10 -14.84
CA MET A 174 19.05 4.05 -14.03
C MET A 174 20.06 3.48 -13.04
N ASP A 175 21.24 3.05 -13.52
CA ASP A 175 22.30 2.49 -12.68
C ASP A 175 22.73 3.48 -11.59
N LYS A 176 22.93 4.75 -11.97
CA LYS A 176 23.30 5.81 -11.02
C LYS A 176 22.23 6.04 -9.96
N SER A 177 20.96 6.09 -10.36
CA SER A 177 19.84 6.29 -9.43
C SER A 177 19.69 5.10 -8.48
N TYR A 178 19.74 3.88 -9.01
CA TYR A 178 19.70 2.64 -8.24
C TYR A 178 20.82 2.60 -7.19
N LEU A 179 22.07 2.84 -7.60
CA LEU A 179 23.21 2.82 -6.69
C LEU A 179 23.12 3.92 -5.63
N ALA A 180 22.60 5.10 -5.97
CA ALA A 180 22.40 6.18 -5.00
C ALA A 180 21.38 5.78 -3.91
N GLY A 181 20.27 5.14 -4.29
CA GLY A 181 19.29 4.60 -3.34
C GLY A 181 19.89 3.55 -2.41
N VAL A 182 20.63 2.58 -2.98
CA VAL A 182 21.35 1.54 -2.21
C VAL A 182 22.36 2.14 -1.24
N GLN A 183 23.18 3.09 -1.69
CA GLN A 183 24.21 3.73 -0.84
C GLN A 183 23.62 4.59 0.27
N ALA A 184 22.40 5.10 0.09
CA ALA A 184 21.70 5.87 1.11
C ALA A 184 21.13 4.98 2.23
N PHE A 185 20.96 3.68 2.01
CA PHE A 185 20.31 2.77 2.96
C PHE A 185 21.24 2.35 4.12
N PRO A 186 20.77 2.38 5.39
CA PRO A 186 19.52 2.97 5.85
C PRO A 186 19.61 4.49 5.97
N ALA A 187 18.72 5.19 5.28
CA ALA A 187 18.66 6.63 5.27
C ALA A 187 17.97 7.14 6.54
N LYS A 188 18.48 8.25 7.09
CA LYS A 188 17.90 8.88 8.27
C LYS A 188 16.68 9.71 7.89
N THR A 189 15.60 9.54 8.65
CA THR A 189 14.38 10.35 8.59
C THR A 189 13.95 10.74 10.00
N LYS A 190 13.03 11.69 10.13
CA LYS A 190 12.39 12.04 11.40
C LYS A 190 11.33 11.02 11.79
N GLY A 191 11.22 10.74 13.08
CA GLY A 191 10.24 9.80 13.62
C GLY A 191 10.60 8.33 13.37
N GLN A 192 10.20 7.48 14.29
CA GLN A 192 10.40 6.03 14.24
C GLN A 192 9.11 5.36 14.70
N GLY A 193 8.57 4.45 13.88
CA GLY A 193 7.40 3.64 14.22
C GLY A 193 7.72 2.52 15.23
N ASN A 194 6.68 1.91 15.80
CA ASN A 194 6.77 0.71 16.65
C ASN A 194 7.66 0.83 17.90
N VAL A 195 7.90 2.04 18.42
CA VAL A 195 8.60 2.17 19.71
C VAL A 195 7.66 1.68 20.82
N ASP A 196 8.16 0.80 21.69
CA ASP A 196 7.36 0.24 22.78
C ASP A 196 6.80 1.32 23.71
N LEU A 197 5.49 1.29 23.93
CA LEU A 197 4.83 2.14 24.93
C LEU A 197 4.96 1.49 26.31
N GLN A 198 5.69 2.13 27.21
CA GLN A 198 5.79 1.67 28.59
C GLN A 198 4.51 2.02 29.35
N PRO A 199 3.85 1.05 30.00
CA PRO A 199 2.62 1.33 30.74
C PRO A 199 2.91 2.06 32.05
N LEU A 200 1.97 2.91 32.46
CA LEU A 200 1.86 3.32 33.85
C LEU A 200 1.15 2.22 34.64
N LEU A 201 1.69 1.82 35.79
CA LEU A 201 1.01 0.89 36.68
C LEU A 201 0.08 1.66 37.62
N GLN A 202 -1.22 1.44 37.49
CA GLN A 202 -2.22 2.15 38.30
C GLN A 202 -3.41 1.25 38.62
N ASP A 203 -3.80 1.17 39.89
CA ASP A 203 -4.99 0.43 40.36
C ASP A 203 -5.05 -1.04 39.90
N GLY A 204 -3.87 -1.66 39.74
CA GLY A 204 -3.74 -3.04 39.24
C GLY A 204 -3.88 -3.17 37.71
N PHE A 205 -3.92 -2.07 36.97
CA PHE A 205 -3.88 -2.01 35.51
C PHE A 205 -2.50 -1.59 35.00
N LYS A 206 -2.14 -2.09 33.81
CA LYS A 206 -1.18 -1.46 32.91
C LYS A 206 -1.93 -0.44 32.06
N VAL A 207 -1.65 0.84 32.29
CA VAL A 207 -2.33 1.96 31.63
C VAL A 207 -1.49 2.46 30.46
N PHE A 208 -2.13 2.60 29.30
CA PHE A 208 -1.54 3.09 28.07
C PHE A 208 -2.35 4.29 27.56
N ASP A 209 -1.70 5.45 27.43
CA ASP A 209 -2.31 6.65 26.88
C ASP A 209 -1.98 6.79 25.39
N LEU A 210 -3.03 6.81 24.57
CA LEU A 210 -2.96 6.95 23.12
C LEU A 210 -3.68 8.22 22.69
N THR A 211 -2.98 9.12 22.00
CA THR A 211 -3.55 10.33 21.40
C THR A 211 -3.57 10.17 19.89
N ALA A 212 -4.75 10.12 19.29
CA ALA A 212 -4.92 10.19 17.85
C ALA A 212 -4.85 11.65 17.40
N ASP A 213 -3.94 11.97 16.48
CA ASP A 213 -3.71 13.33 15.97
C ASP A 213 -3.28 13.30 14.49
N GLU A 214 -3.49 14.40 13.78
CA GLU A 214 -2.94 14.58 12.44
C GLU A 214 -1.48 15.01 12.51
N ILE A 215 -0.62 14.43 11.67
CA ILE A 215 0.80 14.76 11.65
C ILE A 215 1.36 14.83 10.24
N GLU A 216 2.50 15.51 10.11
CA GLU A 216 3.40 15.40 8.97
C GLU A 216 4.44 14.31 9.27
N TRP A 217 4.44 13.23 8.47
CA TRP A 217 5.30 12.08 8.65
C TRP A 217 6.28 11.92 7.49
N GLU A 218 7.58 11.86 7.81
CA GLU A 218 8.63 11.67 6.79
C GLU A 218 8.79 10.18 6.49
N VAL A 219 8.28 9.71 5.34
CA VAL A 219 8.34 8.29 4.96
C VAL A 219 9.70 7.88 4.38
N ALA A 220 10.35 8.80 3.66
CA ALA A 220 11.67 8.67 3.08
C ALA A 220 12.35 10.06 3.06
N PRO A 221 13.66 10.18 2.82
CA PRO A 221 14.35 11.47 2.92
C PRO A 221 13.71 12.54 2.02
N ASN A 222 13.23 13.63 2.62
CA ASN A 222 12.51 14.72 1.96
C ASN A 222 11.12 14.34 1.37
N ASP A 223 10.60 13.16 1.66
CA ASP A 223 9.24 12.74 1.34
C ASP A 223 8.41 12.80 2.63
N VAL A 224 7.77 13.95 2.85
CA VAL A 224 6.91 14.22 4.01
C VAL A 224 5.45 14.19 3.56
N ARG A 225 4.65 13.39 4.24
CA ARG A 225 3.24 13.14 3.90
C ARG A 225 2.36 13.40 5.11
N ARG A 226 1.15 13.88 4.86
CA ARG A 226 0.12 13.98 5.91
C ARG A 226 -0.34 12.58 6.29
N GLY A 227 -0.36 12.31 7.59
CA GLY A 227 -0.87 11.07 8.18
C GLY A 227 -1.68 11.34 9.45
N MET A 228 -2.22 10.27 10.01
CA MET A 228 -2.88 10.27 11.30
C MET A 228 -2.13 9.28 12.19
N ALA A 229 -1.82 9.67 13.42
CA ALA A 229 -0.90 8.91 14.25
C ALA A 229 -1.39 8.77 15.68
N TYR A 230 -1.08 7.63 16.30
CA TYR A 230 -1.11 7.52 17.75
C TYR A 230 0.21 8.05 18.31
N ASN A 231 0.15 9.02 19.24
CA ASN A 231 1.30 9.61 19.92
C ASN A 231 2.36 10.20 18.97
N GLY A 232 1.93 10.71 17.81
CA GLY A 232 2.83 11.28 16.80
C GLY A 232 3.73 10.25 16.11
N MET A 233 3.34 8.98 16.12
CA MET A 233 4.11 7.84 15.64
C MET A 233 3.31 7.01 14.63
N ILE A 234 3.95 6.61 13.52
CA ILE A 234 3.35 5.72 12.52
C ILE A 234 4.31 4.56 12.17
N PRO A 235 3.90 3.29 12.30
CA PRO A 235 2.81 2.81 13.16
C PRO A 235 2.88 3.41 14.56
N GLY A 236 1.73 3.42 15.24
CA GLY A 236 1.65 3.80 16.63
C GLY A 236 2.56 2.97 17.55
N PRO A 237 2.71 3.40 18.81
CA PRO A 237 3.57 2.71 19.77
C PRO A 237 3.21 1.23 19.95
N ALA A 238 4.20 0.36 20.01
CA ALA A 238 3.93 -1.06 20.24
C ALA A 238 3.50 -1.30 21.69
N ILE A 239 2.41 -2.01 21.90
CA ILE A 239 1.92 -2.41 23.23
C ILE A 239 2.34 -3.86 23.47
N ARG A 240 3.11 -4.11 24.53
CA ARG A 240 3.57 -5.46 24.91
C ARG A 240 3.03 -5.85 26.29
N VAL A 241 2.29 -6.95 26.34
CA VAL A 241 1.60 -7.43 27.54
C VAL A 241 1.66 -8.96 27.64
N ASN A 242 1.19 -9.53 28.74
CA ASN A 242 1.09 -10.96 28.97
C ASN A 242 -0.38 -11.37 29.11
N VAL A 243 -0.67 -12.64 28.83
CA VAL A 243 -1.95 -13.25 29.20
C VAL A 243 -2.21 -13.06 30.70
N GLY A 244 -3.40 -12.60 31.05
CA GLY A 244 -3.81 -12.32 32.42
C GLY A 244 -3.56 -10.88 32.90
N ASP A 245 -2.78 -10.08 32.17
CA ASP A 245 -2.65 -8.65 32.49
C ASP A 245 -4.02 -7.95 32.41
N LYS A 246 -4.30 -7.06 33.35
CA LYS A 246 -5.38 -6.08 33.22
C LYS A 246 -4.82 -4.85 32.53
N ILE A 247 -5.42 -4.45 31.42
CA ILE A 247 -4.95 -3.28 30.67
C ILE A 247 -6.04 -2.23 30.58
N ARG A 248 -5.62 -0.97 30.63
CA ARG A 248 -6.44 0.21 30.43
C ARG A 248 -5.83 1.01 29.30
N VAL A 249 -6.57 1.23 28.22
CA VAL A 249 -6.12 2.06 27.10
C VAL A 249 -6.98 3.31 27.07
N VAL A 250 -6.37 4.48 27.25
CA VAL A 250 -7.07 5.77 27.20
C VAL A 250 -6.81 6.39 25.84
N LEU A 251 -7.85 6.47 25.02
CA LEU A 251 -7.82 7.15 23.73
C LEU A 251 -8.21 8.61 23.91
N HIS A 252 -7.36 9.53 23.47
CA HIS A 252 -7.66 10.95 23.30
C HIS A 252 -7.79 11.25 21.81
N ASN A 253 -8.94 11.78 21.38
CA ASN A 253 -9.16 12.14 19.98
C ASN A 253 -8.87 13.63 19.75
N LYS A 254 -7.79 13.94 19.02
CA LYS A 254 -7.46 15.30 18.55
C LYS A 254 -7.69 15.51 17.06
N LEU A 255 -8.21 14.51 16.35
CA LEU A 255 -8.63 14.66 14.97
C LEU A 255 -9.83 15.62 14.84
N ASP A 256 -10.10 16.08 13.63
CA ASP A 256 -11.31 16.83 13.28
C ASP A 256 -12.52 15.92 13.01
N GLU A 257 -12.31 14.60 12.96
CA GLU A 257 -13.34 13.57 12.82
C GLU A 257 -13.42 12.64 14.03
N SER A 258 -14.51 11.86 14.12
CA SER A 258 -14.65 10.86 15.19
C SER A 258 -13.72 9.67 14.95
N THR A 259 -13.28 9.04 16.03
CA THR A 259 -12.44 7.83 15.96
C THR A 259 -12.85 6.80 17.02
N ALA A 260 -12.20 5.64 17.00
CA ALA A 260 -12.30 4.57 17.99
C ALA A 260 -11.06 3.67 17.87
N ILE A 261 -10.88 2.70 18.76
CA ILE A 261 -9.85 1.66 18.63
C ILE A 261 -10.54 0.30 18.64
N HIS A 262 -10.25 -0.52 17.65
CA HIS A 262 -10.50 -1.96 17.68
C HIS A 262 -9.18 -2.69 17.98
N PHE A 263 -9.23 -3.68 18.88
CA PHE A 263 -8.09 -4.52 19.25
C PHE A 263 -8.11 -5.81 18.44
N HIS A 264 -7.66 -5.72 17.18
CA HIS A 264 -7.70 -6.80 16.21
C HIS A 264 -7.00 -8.07 16.71
N GLY A 265 -7.73 -9.18 16.73
CA GLY A 265 -7.24 -10.48 17.20
C GLY A 265 -7.39 -10.70 18.71
N MET A 266 -7.76 -9.67 19.47
CA MET A 266 -8.01 -9.80 20.90
C MET A 266 -9.43 -10.27 21.21
N THR A 267 -9.55 -11.16 22.18
CA THR A 267 -10.85 -11.52 22.74
C THR A 267 -11.20 -10.52 23.85
N VAL A 268 -11.98 -9.50 23.52
CA VAL A 268 -12.41 -8.44 24.45
C VAL A 268 -13.88 -8.59 24.86
N PRO A 269 -14.33 -8.03 25.99
CA PRO A 269 -15.76 -7.87 26.27
C PRO A 269 -16.43 -7.02 25.18
N ASN A 270 -17.70 -7.28 24.88
CA ASN A 270 -18.40 -6.59 23.78
C ASN A 270 -18.30 -5.07 23.88
N ALA A 271 -18.48 -4.47 25.06
CA ALA A 271 -18.40 -3.03 25.27
C ALA A 271 -16.99 -2.40 25.08
N GLN A 272 -15.99 -3.21 24.73
CA GLN A 272 -14.58 -2.83 24.57
C GLN A 272 -14.08 -3.07 23.14
N ASP A 273 -14.98 -3.41 22.21
CA ASP A 273 -14.64 -3.89 20.87
C ASP A 273 -14.23 -2.80 19.88
N GLY A 274 -14.66 -1.55 20.08
CA GLY A 274 -14.26 -0.46 19.18
C GLY A 274 -15.28 0.00 18.16
N VAL A 275 -16.45 -0.63 18.02
CA VAL A 275 -17.43 -0.31 16.96
C VAL A 275 -18.42 0.79 17.39
N PRO A 276 -18.27 2.04 16.89
CA PRO A 276 -19.14 3.13 17.32
C PRO A 276 -20.60 2.91 16.92
N GLY A 277 -21.53 3.18 17.83
CA GLY A 277 -22.97 2.99 17.64
C GLY A 277 -23.47 1.56 17.90
N ILE A 278 -22.57 0.58 18.03
CA ILE A 278 -22.92 -0.82 18.33
C ILE A 278 -22.38 -1.22 19.70
N THR A 279 -21.07 -1.16 19.88
CA THR A 279 -20.41 -1.62 21.11
C THR A 279 -19.99 -0.48 22.03
N GLN A 280 -19.91 0.74 21.49
CA GLN A 280 -19.56 1.94 22.24
C GLN A 280 -20.12 3.21 21.58
N PRO A 281 -20.15 4.36 22.28
CA PRO A 281 -20.34 5.67 21.66
C PRO A 281 -19.17 6.07 20.73
N LEU A 282 -19.42 7.02 19.83
CA LEU A 282 -18.34 7.67 19.06
C LEU A 282 -17.41 8.41 20.01
N VAL A 283 -16.10 8.38 19.74
CA VAL A 283 -15.13 9.27 20.39
C VAL A 283 -14.99 10.50 19.51
N LYS A 284 -15.71 11.56 19.82
CA LYS A 284 -15.75 12.78 18.98
C LYS A 284 -14.45 13.59 19.11
N PRO A 285 -14.20 14.55 18.20
CA PRO A 285 -13.11 15.51 18.35
C PRO A 285 -13.07 16.15 19.74
N GLY A 286 -11.91 16.10 20.39
CA GLY A 286 -11.68 16.63 21.74
C GLY A 286 -12.14 15.71 22.88
N GLU A 287 -12.84 14.60 22.59
CA GLU A 287 -13.27 13.65 23.61
C GLU A 287 -12.22 12.57 23.88
N SER A 288 -12.47 11.77 24.91
CA SER A 288 -11.64 10.63 25.25
C SER A 288 -12.49 9.43 25.62
N PHE A 289 -11.97 8.24 25.39
CA PHE A 289 -12.62 6.97 25.73
C PHE A 289 -11.62 6.04 26.39
N THR A 290 -12.07 5.31 27.41
CA THR A 290 -11.21 4.37 28.14
C THR A 290 -11.67 2.95 27.87
N TYR A 291 -10.76 2.14 27.35
CA TYR A 291 -10.93 0.70 27.19
C TYR A 291 -10.33 -0.03 28.38
N GLU A 292 -11.03 -0.99 28.97
CA GLU A 292 -10.54 -1.81 30.07
C GLU A 292 -10.91 -3.28 29.89
N PHE A 293 -9.90 -4.15 29.91
CA PHE A 293 -10.12 -5.59 29.89
C PHE A 293 -8.94 -6.38 30.45
N THR A 294 -9.19 -7.65 30.76
CA THR A 294 -8.14 -8.63 31.06
C THR A 294 -7.75 -9.33 29.76
N VAL A 295 -6.45 -9.43 29.50
CA VAL A 295 -5.88 -10.08 28.33
C VAL A 295 -6.10 -11.60 28.42
N ARG A 296 -6.77 -12.19 27.42
CA ARG A 296 -7.20 -13.61 27.45
C ARG A 296 -6.51 -14.52 26.44
N ASN A 297 -6.05 -13.98 25.33
CA ASN A 297 -5.34 -14.72 24.29
C ASN A 297 -3.96 -14.11 24.06
N SER A 298 -3.01 -14.96 23.65
CA SER A 298 -1.63 -14.61 23.30
C SER A 298 -1.49 -14.28 21.81
N GLY A 299 -0.27 -13.96 21.38
CA GLY A 299 0.13 -13.88 19.97
C GLY A 299 0.35 -12.47 19.43
N SER A 300 0.61 -12.41 18.13
CA SER A 300 0.68 -11.18 17.33
C SER A 300 -0.73 -10.64 17.07
N ASN A 301 -1.08 -9.58 17.77
CA ASN A 301 -2.33 -8.84 17.61
C ASN A 301 -2.02 -7.40 17.19
N MET A 302 -3.06 -6.65 16.84
CA MET A 302 -2.93 -5.27 16.39
C MET A 302 -3.98 -4.41 17.11
N TYR A 303 -3.81 -3.11 17.03
CA TYR A 303 -4.86 -2.17 17.37
C TYR A 303 -4.88 -1.08 16.31
N HIS A 304 -6.08 -0.69 15.89
CA HIS A 304 -6.23 0.30 14.82
C HIS A 304 -7.54 1.04 14.94
N SER A 305 -7.68 2.14 14.18
CA SER A 305 -8.95 2.85 14.12
C SER A 305 -10.08 1.93 13.68
N HIS A 306 -11.27 2.15 14.23
CA HIS A 306 -12.49 1.46 13.82
C HIS A 306 -13.64 2.43 13.52
N MET A 307 -13.26 3.62 13.05
CA MET A 307 -14.13 4.61 12.46
C MET A 307 -13.48 5.12 11.17
N ASN A 308 -14.24 5.17 10.08
CA ASN A 308 -13.69 5.54 8.76
C ASN A 308 -12.41 4.73 8.42
N GLY A 309 -12.43 3.42 8.72
CA GLY A 309 -11.23 2.58 8.77
C GLY A 309 -10.48 2.50 7.43
N ALA A 310 -11.18 2.56 6.31
CA ALA A 310 -10.57 2.59 4.97
C ALA A 310 -9.67 3.81 4.73
N THR A 311 -9.82 4.88 5.52
CA THR A 311 -8.99 6.10 5.44
C THR A 311 -8.09 6.24 6.66
N GLN A 312 -8.64 6.10 7.88
CA GLN A 312 -7.89 6.33 9.12
C GLN A 312 -6.79 5.28 9.35
N ILE A 313 -7.02 4.01 9.00
CA ILE A 313 -6.02 2.95 9.19
C ILE A 313 -4.85 3.17 8.22
N PRO A 314 -5.04 3.24 6.88
CA PRO A 314 -3.92 3.47 5.95
C PRO A 314 -3.17 4.78 6.18
N ALA A 315 -3.84 5.80 6.73
CA ALA A 315 -3.22 7.07 7.11
C ALA A 315 -2.30 6.98 8.34
N GLY A 316 -2.35 5.88 9.11
CA GLY A 316 -1.40 5.57 10.18
C GLY A 316 -2.00 5.31 11.57
N LEU A 317 -3.34 5.34 11.75
CA LEU A 317 -3.99 4.96 13.01
C LEU A 317 -4.05 3.43 13.16
N LEU A 318 -2.87 2.85 13.32
CA LEU A 318 -2.61 1.42 13.45
C LEU A 318 -1.40 1.20 14.37
N GLY A 319 -1.25 0.01 14.95
CA GLY A 319 -0.12 -0.32 15.81
C GLY A 319 -0.14 -1.77 16.31
N ALA A 320 1.01 -2.24 16.79
CA ALA A 320 1.16 -3.61 17.28
C ALA A 320 0.64 -3.77 18.72
N LEU A 321 -0.08 -4.86 18.97
CA LEU A 321 -0.38 -5.36 20.31
C LEU A 321 0.18 -6.78 20.44
N VAL A 322 1.34 -6.93 21.05
CA VAL A 322 1.98 -8.24 21.22
C VAL A 322 1.65 -8.77 22.60
N VAL A 323 1.03 -9.95 22.64
CA VAL A 323 0.77 -10.66 23.88
C VAL A 323 1.69 -11.87 23.97
N ALA A 324 2.59 -11.86 24.96
CA ALA A 324 3.54 -12.95 25.14
C ALA A 324 2.82 -14.27 25.52
N ASP A 325 3.24 -15.36 24.89
CA ASP A 325 2.90 -16.73 25.29
C ASP A 325 4.11 -17.38 25.97
N PRO A 326 3.99 -17.95 27.18
CA PRO A 326 5.07 -18.71 27.79
C PRO A 326 5.56 -19.91 26.94
N SER A 327 4.74 -20.39 26.01
CA SER A 327 5.08 -21.47 25.07
C SER A 327 5.75 -21.00 23.78
N ASP A 328 5.91 -19.69 23.59
CA ASP A 328 6.59 -19.14 22.42
C ASP A 328 7.99 -19.72 22.23
N ALA A 329 8.37 -19.94 20.97
CA ALA A 329 9.73 -20.33 20.63
C ALA A 329 10.73 -19.27 21.13
N LYS A 330 11.79 -19.72 21.80
CA LYS A 330 12.90 -18.83 22.16
C LYS A 330 13.60 -18.33 20.92
N VAL A 331 13.76 -17.03 20.81
CA VAL A 331 14.44 -16.33 19.72
C VAL A 331 15.41 -15.32 20.29
N ASP A 332 16.43 -14.99 19.52
CA ASP A 332 17.42 -13.97 19.87
C ASP A 332 16.89 -12.56 19.55
N HIS A 333 16.06 -12.45 18.50
CA HIS A 333 15.43 -11.20 18.06
C HIS A 333 13.94 -11.42 17.79
N ASP A 334 13.10 -10.44 18.15
CA ASP A 334 11.65 -10.45 17.96
C ASP A 334 11.19 -9.14 17.28
N GLU A 335 11.19 -9.16 15.96
CA GLU A 335 11.04 -7.99 15.10
C GLU A 335 9.59 -7.80 14.66
N LEU A 336 9.09 -6.57 14.77
CA LEU A 336 7.82 -6.16 14.19
C LEU A 336 8.04 -5.70 12.76
N MET A 337 7.22 -6.20 11.83
CA MET A 337 7.18 -5.72 10.46
C MET A 337 5.74 -5.47 10.04
N ILE A 338 5.28 -4.24 10.29
CA ILE A 338 3.95 -3.77 9.91
C ILE A 338 4.00 -3.29 8.46
N LEU A 339 3.18 -3.92 7.63
CA LEU A 339 3.02 -3.67 6.20
C LEU A 339 1.83 -2.70 6.04
N ASN A 340 2.04 -1.59 5.35
CA ASN A 340 0.96 -0.64 5.10
C ASN A 340 1.07 -0.02 3.69
N ASP A 341 -0.07 0.22 3.07
CA ASP A 341 -0.23 0.85 1.76
C ASP A 341 -1.38 1.87 1.82
N GLY A 342 -1.30 2.93 1.03
CA GLY A 342 -2.30 4.00 1.01
C GLY A 342 -1.67 5.40 0.92
N PRO A 343 -2.20 6.42 1.63
CA PRO A 343 -1.70 7.80 1.55
C PRO A 343 -0.21 7.96 1.87
N LEU A 344 0.34 7.10 2.74
CA LEU A 344 1.76 7.09 3.10
C LEU A 344 2.64 6.34 2.08
N GLY A 345 2.05 5.78 1.03
CA GLY A 345 2.71 4.90 0.08
C GLY A 345 2.93 3.50 0.64
N TYR A 346 3.80 2.73 -0.01
CA TYR A 346 4.18 1.39 0.43
C TYR A 346 5.24 1.49 1.54
N THR A 347 4.90 1.07 2.75
CA THR A 347 5.79 1.24 3.91
C THR A 347 5.98 -0.04 4.71
N LEU A 348 7.19 -0.20 5.24
CA LEU A 348 7.51 -1.13 6.32
C LEU A 348 7.75 -0.32 7.58
N ASN A 349 6.97 -0.57 8.62
CA ASN A 349 7.04 0.18 9.88
C ASN A 349 6.97 1.71 9.66
N GLY A 350 6.13 2.13 8.71
CA GLY A 350 5.87 3.54 8.41
C GLY A 350 6.96 4.20 7.57
N LYS A 351 7.98 3.48 7.12
CA LYS A 351 9.05 4.01 6.27
C LYS A 351 9.07 3.31 4.92
N GLY A 352 9.42 4.07 3.88
CA GLY A 352 9.75 3.54 2.56
C GLY A 352 11.27 3.48 2.39
N PHE A 353 11.76 2.54 1.58
CA PHE A 353 13.17 2.51 1.21
C PHE A 353 13.60 3.85 0.56
N PRO A 354 14.78 4.40 0.88
CA PRO A 354 15.87 3.80 1.67
C PRO A 354 15.80 4.04 3.19
N ALA A 355 14.69 4.53 3.75
CA ALA A 355 14.57 4.86 5.17
C ALA A 355 14.07 3.73 6.09
N THR A 356 13.74 2.57 5.52
CA THR A 356 13.44 1.35 6.29
C THR A 356 14.63 0.92 7.13
N GLN A 357 14.37 0.21 8.23
CA GLN A 357 15.42 -0.25 9.13
C GLN A 357 15.79 -1.71 8.82
N PRO A 358 17.09 -2.02 8.65
CA PRO A 358 17.52 -3.40 8.47
C PRO A 358 17.41 -4.18 9.78
N ILE A 359 17.21 -5.49 9.65
CA ILE A 359 17.35 -6.43 10.76
C ILE A 359 18.83 -6.86 10.78
N VAL A 360 19.57 -6.47 11.82
CA VAL A 360 21.02 -6.76 11.93
C VAL A 360 21.26 -7.82 13.00
N VAL A 361 21.83 -8.96 12.59
CA VAL A 361 21.96 -10.16 13.43
C VAL A 361 23.31 -10.83 13.21
N LYS A 362 23.69 -11.72 14.13
CA LYS A 362 24.88 -12.56 13.98
C LYS A 362 24.51 -13.90 13.36
N ARG A 363 25.47 -14.49 12.66
CA ARG A 363 25.32 -15.85 12.16
C ARG A 363 24.95 -16.82 13.29
N GLY A 364 23.88 -17.59 13.07
CA GLY A 364 23.34 -18.59 13.99
C GLY A 364 22.23 -18.08 14.91
N GLU A 365 21.97 -16.77 14.95
CA GLU A 365 20.86 -16.21 15.71
C GLU A 365 19.51 -16.55 15.04
N ARG A 366 18.48 -16.75 15.88
CA ARG A 366 17.11 -17.01 15.45
C ARG A 366 16.30 -15.74 15.58
N VAL A 367 15.69 -15.33 14.48
CA VAL A 367 14.87 -14.11 14.39
C VAL A 367 13.42 -14.52 14.23
N ARG A 368 12.53 -14.04 15.13
CA ARG A 368 11.10 -14.01 14.84
C ARG A 368 10.79 -12.69 14.14
N VAL A 369 10.16 -12.76 12.97
CA VAL A 369 9.58 -11.60 12.31
C VAL A 369 8.07 -11.76 12.37
N ARG A 370 7.40 -10.74 12.92
CA ARG A 370 5.94 -10.68 13.05
C ARG A 370 5.39 -9.77 11.97
N TYR A 371 4.84 -10.36 10.93
CA TYR A 371 4.12 -9.62 9.90
C TYR A 371 2.73 -9.23 10.38
N MET A 372 2.37 -7.99 10.13
CA MET A 372 1.07 -7.42 10.43
C MET A 372 0.68 -6.55 9.23
N ASN A 373 -0.33 -6.95 8.47
CA ASN A 373 -0.76 -6.15 7.32
C ASN A 373 -1.95 -5.27 7.71
N GLU A 374 -1.69 -3.98 7.82
CA GLU A 374 -2.68 -2.94 8.14
C GLU A 374 -3.07 -2.11 6.90
N GLY A 375 -2.52 -2.48 5.74
CA GLY A 375 -2.85 -1.89 4.45
C GLY A 375 -4.11 -2.49 3.82
N LEU A 376 -4.42 -2.06 2.60
CA LEU A 376 -5.60 -2.50 1.84
C LEU A 376 -5.26 -3.58 0.80
N GLN A 377 -3.97 -3.80 0.53
CA GLN A 377 -3.50 -4.76 -0.45
C GLN A 377 -2.85 -5.98 0.21
N ILE A 378 -2.75 -7.08 -0.55
CA ILE A 378 -1.95 -8.24 -0.14
C ILE A 378 -0.46 -7.91 -0.32
N HIS A 379 0.39 -8.38 0.60
CA HIS A 379 1.84 -8.19 0.51
C HIS A 379 2.57 -9.53 0.66
N PRO A 380 3.08 -10.12 -0.44
CA PRO A 380 3.92 -11.32 -0.38
C PRO A 380 5.36 -10.98 0.03
N MET A 381 5.73 -11.22 1.28
CA MET A 381 7.06 -10.89 1.81
C MET A 381 8.10 -11.97 1.52
N HIS A 382 9.15 -11.60 0.80
CA HIS A 382 10.22 -12.47 0.35
C HIS A 382 11.57 -12.06 0.97
N LEU A 383 12.27 -13.04 1.55
CA LEU A 383 13.62 -12.89 2.09
C LEU A 383 14.61 -13.58 1.15
N HIS A 384 15.63 -12.86 0.71
CA HIS A 384 16.71 -13.44 -0.07
C HIS A 384 17.66 -14.25 0.84
N GLY A 385 18.32 -15.27 0.26
CA GLY A 385 19.41 -16.02 0.89
C GLY A 385 19.01 -17.05 1.96
N MET A 386 17.88 -16.85 2.64
CA MET A 386 17.38 -17.75 3.71
C MET A 386 15.89 -17.99 3.54
N VAL A 387 15.42 -19.13 4.03
CA VAL A 387 14.00 -19.46 4.01
C VAL A 387 13.30 -18.99 5.30
N GLN A 388 11.99 -18.80 5.21
CA GLN A 388 11.15 -18.43 6.35
C GLN A 388 10.38 -19.67 6.83
N THR A 389 10.40 -19.96 8.13
CA THR A 389 9.52 -21.00 8.72
C THR A 389 8.29 -20.33 9.31
N VAL A 390 7.13 -20.51 8.70
CA VAL A 390 5.85 -19.98 9.19
C VAL A 390 5.41 -20.79 10.40
N ILE A 391 5.27 -20.12 11.55
CA ILE A 391 4.96 -20.77 12.84
C ILE A 391 3.60 -20.37 13.41
N THR A 392 3.09 -19.20 13.08
CA THR A 392 1.77 -18.73 13.52
C THR A 392 1.01 -18.09 12.37
N LYS A 393 -0.33 -18.17 12.44
CA LYS A 393 -1.23 -17.38 11.61
C LYS A 393 -2.33 -16.79 12.48
N ASP A 394 -2.58 -15.49 12.32
CA ASP A 394 -3.55 -14.69 13.05
C ASP A 394 -3.47 -14.83 14.57
N GLY A 395 -2.24 -14.86 15.10
CA GLY A 395 -1.97 -15.01 16.53
C GLY A 395 -2.09 -16.44 17.06
N HIS A 396 -2.37 -17.42 16.20
CA HIS A 396 -2.49 -18.83 16.58
C HIS A 396 -1.32 -19.67 16.05
N PRO A 397 -0.66 -20.49 16.90
CA PRO A 397 0.36 -21.43 16.45
C PRO A 397 -0.20 -22.40 15.41
N LEU A 398 0.58 -22.65 14.35
CA LEU A 398 0.24 -23.66 13.37
C LEU A 398 0.50 -25.06 13.95
N PRO A 399 -0.43 -26.02 13.78
CA PRO A 399 -0.21 -27.39 14.23
C PRO A 399 0.95 -28.07 13.49
N GLN A 400 1.25 -27.60 12.28
CA GLN A 400 2.38 -28.02 11.46
C GLN A 400 3.02 -26.77 10.81
N PRO A 401 4.07 -26.21 11.42
CA PRO A 401 4.87 -25.17 10.79
C PRO A 401 5.41 -25.62 9.42
N TYR A 402 5.52 -24.69 8.48
CA TYR A 402 6.00 -25.00 7.14
C TYR A 402 7.01 -23.96 6.66
N ILE A 403 7.87 -24.37 5.73
CA ILE A 403 8.87 -23.50 5.13
C ILE A 403 8.24 -22.79 3.93
N ALA A 404 8.49 -21.50 3.82
CA ALA A 404 8.09 -20.66 2.71
C ALA A 404 9.28 -19.80 2.24
N ASP A 405 9.41 -19.66 0.93
CA ASP A 405 10.32 -18.70 0.32
C ASP A 405 9.71 -17.29 0.37
N THR A 406 8.44 -17.19 -0.02
CA THR A 406 7.65 -15.97 -0.03
C THR A 406 6.37 -16.18 0.79
N VAL A 407 6.08 -15.27 1.71
CA VAL A 407 4.96 -15.35 2.67
C VAL A 407 3.90 -14.33 2.31
N LEU A 408 2.75 -14.79 1.82
CA LEU A 408 1.60 -13.93 1.54
C LEU A 408 0.94 -13.48 2.85
N VAL A 409 0.75 -12.17 3.01
CA VAL A 409 0.02 -11.57 4.14
C VAL A 409 -1.11 -10.71 3.60
N ALA A 410 -2.36 -11.11 3.81
CA ALA A 410 -3.53 -10.35 3.37
C ALA A 410 -3.91 -9.21 4.36
N PRO A 411 -4.70 -8.21 3.95
CA PRO A 411 -5.19 -7.17 4.85
C PRO A 411 -5.81 -7.74 6.13
N GLY A 412 -5.39 -7.24 7.29
CA GLY A 412 -5.81 -7.70 8.62
C GLY A 412 -5.15 -9.01 9.09
N GLU A 413 -4.41 -9.71 8.24
CA GLU A 413 -3.71 -10.93 8.64
C GLU A 413 -2.43 -10.63 9.43
N ARG A 414 -2.12 -11.54 10.35
CA ARG A 414 -0.83 -11.57 11.06
C ARG A 414 -0.16 -12.91 10.81
N VAL A 415 1.15 -12.90 10.55
CA VAL A 415 1.92 -14.12 10.34
C VAL A 415 3.26 -13.97 11.03
N ASP A 416 3.60 -14.90 11.93
CA ASP A 416 4.94 -14.94 12.50
C ASP A 416 5.77 -16.01 11.79
N VAL A 417 7.00 -15.62 11.46
CA VAL A 417 7.99 -16.51 10.86
C VAL A 417 9.24 -16.57 11.73
N ILE A 418 9.91 -17.72 11.70
CA ILE A 418 11.27 -17.88 12.20
C ILE A 418 12.24 -17.91 11.02
N VAL A 419 13.28 -17.09 11.11
CA VAL A 419 14.43 -17.12 10.21
C VAL A 419 15.67 -17.50 11.02
N GLU A 420 16.42 -18.49 10.53
CA GLU A 420 17.72 -18.84 11.08
C GLU A 420 18.81 -18.15 10.26
N ALA A 421 19.56 -17.24 10.89
CA ALA A 421 20.56 -16.40 10.23
C ALA A 421 21.81 -17.23 9.84
N THR A 422 21.74 -17.96 8.73
CA THR A 422 22.75 -18.96 8.35
C THR A 422 23.78 -18.45 7.35
N GLU A 423 23.35 -17.55 6.46
CA GLU A 423 24.13 -17.03 5.35
C GLU A 423 24.61 -15.61 5.62
N VAL A 424 25.93 -15.44 5.78
CA VAL A 424 26.57 -14.13 6.05
C VAL A 424 26.43 -13.21 4.83
N GLY A 425 26.02 -11.97 5.06
CA GLY A 425 25.81 -10.98 4.01
C GLY A 425 24.65 -10.03 4.29
N ALA A 426 24.43 -9.11 3.34
CA ALA A 426 23.23 -8.28 3.31
C ALA A 426 22.25 -8.88 2.30
N TRP A 427 21.07 -9.27 2.77
CA TRP A 427 20.05 -9.93 1.98
C TRP A 427 18.81 -9.03 1.90
N ALA A 428 18.34 -8.78 0.68
CA ALA A 428 17.12 -8.00 0.47
C ALA A 428 15.92 -8.71 1.11
N TYR A 429 15.04 -7.92 1.72
CA TYR A 429 13.80 -8.39 2.33
C TYR A 429 12.68 -7.45 1.91
N HIS A 430 11.77 -7.92 1.05
CA HIS A 430 10.85 -7.01 0.37
C HIS A 430 9.51 -7.65 0.01
N CYS A 431 8.54 -6.80 -0.29
CA CYS A 431 7.30 -7.22 -0.93
C CYS A 431 7.59 -7.69 -2.36
N HIS A 432 7.08 -8.86 -2.74
CA HIS A 432 7.31 -9.50 -4.04
C HIS A 432 6.28 -9.07 -5.12
N ILE A 433 5.42 -8.10 -4.80
CA ILE A 433 4.76 -7.30 -5.83
C ILE A 433 5.76 -6.20 -6.21
N LEU A 434 6.42 -6.37 -7.36
CA LEU A 434 7.59 -5.53 -7.73
C LEU A 434 7.24 -4.04 -7.84
N THR A 435 6.01 -3.70 -8.21
CA THR A 435 5.52 -2.31 -8.22
C THR A 435 5.42 -1.69 -6.84
N HIS A 436 5.61 -2.44 -5.74
CA HIS A 436 5.68 -1.92 -4.37
C HIS A 436 7.14 -1.77 -3.88
N ALA A 437 8.12 -2.22 -4.67
CA ALA A 437 9.50 -2.41 -4.26
C ALA A 437 10.52 -1.78 -5.23
N GLU A 438 10.18 -1.58 -6.51
CA GLU A 438 11.11 -1.09 -7.52
C GLU A 438 10.43 -0.26 -8.63
N THR A 439 11.18 0.73 -9.14
CA THR A 439 10.84 1.53 -10.33
C THR A 439 12.06 1.64 -11.25
N GLU A 440 11.95 2.35 -12.39
CA GLU A 440 13.11 2.69 -13.22
C GLU A 440 14.19 3.49 -12.46
N ALA A 441 13.82 4.19 -11.38
CA ALA A 441 14.75 4.94 -10.52
C ALA A 441 15.43 4.06 -9.45
N GLY A 442 15.06 2.78 -9.36
CA GLY A 442 15.58 1.80 -8.41
C GLY A 442 14.59 1.41 -7.31
N MET A 443 15.12 0.83 -6.23
CA MET A 443 14.32 0.34 -5.10
C MET A 443 13.61 1.49 -4.38
N PHE A 444 12.37 1.25 -3.95
CA PHE A 444 11.56 2.16 -3.16
C PHE A 444 10.56 1.39 -2.30
N GLY A 445 9.84 2.08 -1.43
CA GLY A 445 8.68 1.48 -0.77
C GLY A 445 9.02 0.32 0.17
N MET A 446 8.38 -0.84 -0.03
CA MET A 446 8.49 -2.01 0.86
C MET A 446 9.75 -2.85 0.61
N VAL A 447 10.91 -2.24 0.82
CA VAL A 447 12.22 -2.91 0.76
C VAL A 447 13.00 -2.61 2.03
N THR A 448 13.60 -3.63 2.63
CA THR A 448 14.63 -3.52 3.69
C THR A 448 15.68 -4.61 3.47
N ALA A 449 16.52 -4.87 4.47
CA ALA A 449 17.48 -5.95 4.44
C ALA A 449 17.56 -6.70 5.77
N MET A 450 17.91 -7.98 5.70
CA MET A 450 18.51 -8.71 6.81
C MET A 450 20.03 -8.74 6.62
N ILE A 451 20.77 -8.25 7.60
CA ILE A 451 22.23 -8.19 7.59
C ILE A 451 22.75 -9.20 8.61
N VAL A 452 23.40 -10.26 8.11
CA VAL A 452 23.99 -11.32 8.93
C VAL A 452 25.50 -11.12 9.02
N GLN A 453 26.02 -10.96 10.24
CA GLN A 453 27.42 -10.68 10.56
C GLN A 453 28.18 -11.89 11.11
#